data_AF-A0A9R0T086-F1
#
_entry.id   AF-A0A9R0T086-F1
#
_cell.length_a   1.000
_cell.length_b   1.000
_cell.length_c   1.000
_cell.angle_alpha   90.00
_cell.angle_beta   90.00
_cell.angle_gamma   90.00
#
_symmetry.space_group_name_H-M   'P 1'
#
loop_
_entity.id
_entity.type
_entity.pdbx_description
1 polymer ?
#
loop_
_entity_poly.entity_id
_entity_poly.type
_entity_poly.pdbx_seq_one_letter_code
_entity_poly.pdbx_strand_id
1 'polypeptide(L)'
;MPDAMVHHGFYSAYYNTTLRHEILKSVQWAWKAYGRLPINVVGHSMGGVLASFCALDLSVKWGSHKVQLITFGQPRVGNPAFAEYFNEQVPRTIRVTHENDIVPHLPPYFYYLGEWTYHHFAREVNAVT
;
A
#
# COMPACT_ATOMS: atom_id res chain seq x y z
N MET A 1 10.46 -4.94 11.05
CA MET A 1 9.40 -5.23 12.02
C MET A 1 9.17 -6.75 12.00
N PRO A 2 9.51 -7.48 13.07
CA PRO A 2 9.62 -8.95 13.03
C PRO A 2 8.27 -9.67 12.84
N ASP A 3 7.17 -9.09 13.32
CA ASP A 3 5.84 -9.74 13.29
C ASP A 3 4.98 -9.35 12.08
N ALA A 4 5.44 -8.40 11.26
CA ALA A 4 4.71 -7.93 10.09
C ALA A 4 4.76 -8.97 8.97
N MET A 5 3.58 -9.47 8.58
CA MET A 5 3.41 -10.43 7.50
C MET A 5 2.54 -9.86 6.38
N VAL A 6 2.86 -10.24 5.15
CA VAL A 6 2.12 -9.83 3.94
C VAL A 6 1.88 -11.02 3.02
N HIS A 7 0.87 -10.92 2.16
CA HIS A 7 0.57 -11.96 1.18
C HIS A 7 1.77 -12.19 0.25
N HIS A 8 2.31 -13.41 0.26
CA HIS A 8 3.54 -13.77 -0.45
C HIS A 8 3.49 -13.39 -1.94
N GLY A 9 2.40 -13.70 -2.64
CA GLY A 9 2.27 -13.39 -4.07
C GLY A 9 2.32 -11.89 -4.38
N PHE A 10 1.76 -11.05 -3.49
CA PHE A 10 1.81 -9.60 -3.68
C PHE A 10 3.21 -9.06 -3.40
N TYR A 11 3.86 -9.57 -2.35
CA TYR A 11 5.23 -9.21 -2.03
C TYR A 11 6.20 -9.58 -3.15
N SER A 12 6.11 -10.81 -3.67
CA SER A 12 6.94 -11.26 -4.80
C SER A 12 6.72 -10.40 -6.06
N ALA A 13 5.46 -10.05 -6.37
CA ALA A 13 5.16 -9.22 -7.55
C ALA A 13 5.81 -7.82 -7.47
N TYR A 14 5.90 -7.25 -6.27
CA TYR A 14 6.55 -5.96 -6.06
C TYR A 14 8.08 -6.06 -5.92
N TYR A 15 8.56 -6.97 -5.08
CA TYR A 15 9.96 -7.01 -4.63
C TYR A 15 10.87 -7.85 -5.53
N ASN A 16 10.37 -8.94 -6.11
CA ASN A 16 11.18 -9.86 -6.93
C ASN A 16 11.17 -9.50 -8.42
N THR A 17 10.72 -8.29 -8.76
CA THR A 17 10.72 -7.77 -10.13
C THR A 17 11.56 -6.49 -10.21
N THR A 18 11.78 -5.98 -11.42
CA THR A 18 12.50 -4.71 -11.64
C THR A 18 11.70 -3.49 -11.18
N LEU A 19 10.41 -3.66 -10.88
CA LEU A 19 9.47 -2.57 -10.59
C LEU A 19 9.98 -1.64 -9.49
N ARG A 20 10.34 -2.20 -8.34
CA ARG A 20 10.87 -1.44 -7.20
C ARG A 20 12.11 -0.63 -7.58
N HIS A 21 13.06 -1.27 -8.28
CA HIS A 21 14.32 -0.62 -8.65
C HIS A 21 14.09 0.57 -9.60
N GLU A 22 13.31 0.34 -10.67
CA GLU A 22 13.05 1.37 -11.68
C GLU A 22 12.23 2.53 -11.13
N ILE A 23 11.26 2.29 -10.24
CA ILE A 23 10.52 3.35 -9.56
C ILE A 23 11.45 4.23 -8.74
N LEU A 24 12.27 3.63 -7.87
CA LEU A 24 13.17 4.40 -7.00
C LEU A 24 14.16 5.23 -7.81
N LYS A 25 14.71 4.65 -8.89
CA LYS A 25 15.61 5.35 -9.81
C LYS A 25 14.91 6.51 -10.53
N SER A 26 13.68 6.29 -11.01
CA SER A 26 12.91 7.30 -11.74
C SER A 26 12.52 8.47 -10.84
N VAL A 27 12.14 8.21 -9.59
CA VAL A 27 11.83 9.27 -8.61
C VAL A 27 13.08 10.09 -8.28
N GLN A 28 14.22 9.43 -8.06
CA GLN A 28 15.49 10.14 -7.82
C GLN A 28 15.87 11.04 -9.00
N TRP A 29 15.73 10.52 -10.22
CA TRP A 29 15.97 11.30 -11.44
C TRP A 29 15.02 12.51 -11.53
N ALA A 30 13.72 12.30 -11.32
CA ALA A 30 12.73 13.36 -11.38
C ALA A 30 12.99 14.45 -10.34
N TRP A 31 13.37 14.09 -9.11
CA TRP A 31 13.74 15.07 -8.09
C TRP A 31 15.01 15.85 -8.41
N LYS A 32 15.97 15.25 -9.13
CA LYS A 32 17.16 15.97 -9.60
C LYS A 32 16.79 17.00 -10.68
N ALA A 33 15.83 16.66 -11.55
CA ALA A 33 15.40 17.51 -12.67
C ALA A 33 14.43 18.63 -12.24
N TYR A 34 13.51 18.33 -11.34
CA TYR A 34 12.36 19.19 -11.02
C TYR A 34 12.27 19.62 -9.55
N GLY A 35 13.24 19.23 -8.72
CA GLY A 35 13.24 19.48 -7.28
C GLY A 35 12.41 18.47 -6.47
N ARG A 36 12.49 18.53 -5.13
CA ARG A 36 11.88 17.55 -4.20
C ARG A 36 10.37 17.75 -4.02
N LEU A 37 9.62 17.53 -5.10
CA LEU A 37 8.16 17.61 -5.14
C LEU A 37 7.50 16.48 -4.32
N PRO A 38 6.30 16.70 -3.76
CA PRO A 38 5.48 15.64 -3.17
C PRO A 38 5.18 14.53 -4.18
N ILE A 39 5.04 13.29 -3.69
CA ILE A 39 4.76 12.12 -4.50
C ILE A 39 3.36 11.60 -4.17
N ASN A 40 2.53 11.49 -5.21
CA ASN A 40 1.25 10.81 -5.15
C ASN A 40 1.39 9.44 -5.80
N VAL A 41 1.07 8.39 -5.04
CA VAL A 41 1.03 7.02 -5.53
C VAL A 41 -0.43 6.61 -5.66
N VAL A 42 -0.78 6.04 -6.81
CA VAL A 42 -2.14 5.58 -7.09
C VAL A 42 -2.15 4.15 -7.59
N GLY A 43 -3.20 3.40 -7.29
CA GLY A 43 -3.33 2.03 -7.79
C GLY A 43 -4.74 1.48 -7.67
N HIS A 44 -5.13 0.64 -8.61
CA HIS A 44 -6.43 -0.04 -8.64
C HIS A 44 -6.25 -1.56 -8.52
N SER A 45 -7.15 -2.24 -7.80
CA SER A 45 -7.14 -3.70 -7.63
C SER A 45 -5.78 -4.19 -7.10
N MET A 46 -5.16 -5.21 -7.72
CA MET A 46 -3.79 -5.64 -7.39
C MET A 46 -2.77 -4.48 -7.48
N GLY A 47 -2.98 -3.54 -8.41
CA GLY A 47 -2.16 -2.33 -8.50
C GLY A 47 -2.24 -1.45 -7.26
N GLY A 48 -3.35 -1.46 -6.51
CA GLY A 48 -3.47 -0.79 -5.21
C GLY A 48 -2.53 -1.41 -4.17
N VAL A 49 -2.34 -2.73 -4.20
CA VAL A 49 -1.37 -3.41 -3.32
C VAL A 49 0.05 -3.01 -3.68
N LEU A 50 0.40 -3.04 -4.96
CA LEU A 50 1.74 -2.64 -5.43
C LEU A 50 2.02 -1.16 -5.13
N ALA A 51 1.01 -0.30 -5.31
CA ALA A 51 1.05 1.11 -4.93
C ALA A 51 1.29 1.28 -3.42
N SER A 52 0.72 0.40 -2.58
CA SER A 52 0.95 0.43 -1.14
C SER A 52 2.40 0.12 -0.79
N PHE A 53 2.98 -0.97 -1.32
CA PHE A 53 4.39 -1.26 -1.10
C PHE A 53 5.31 -0.15 -1.63
N CYS A 54 4.97 0.40 -2.79
CA CYS A 54 5.66 1.56 -3.35
C CYS A 54 5.63 2.76 -2.40
N ALA A 55 4.45 3.18 -1.94
CA ALA A 55 4.32 4.30 -1.03
C ALA A 55 5.09 4.08 0.28
N LEU A 56 5.08 2.85 0.80
CA LEU A 56 5.83 2.47 1.99
C LEU A 56 7.34 2.60 1.78
N ASP A 57 7.88 2.04 0.68
CA ASP A 57 9.30 2.15 0.35
C ASP A 57 9.76 3.61 0.18
N LEU A 58 8.96 4.40 -0.54
CA LEU A 58 9.22 5.82 -0.76
C LEU A 58 9.23 6.58 0.57
N SER A 59 8.27 6.29 1.44
CA SER A 59 8.14 6.92 2.75
C SER A 59 9.31 6.57 3.66
N VAL A 60 9.64 5.29 3.80
CA VAL A 60 10.76 4.83 4.64
C VAL A 60 12.09 5.40 4.13
N LYS A 61 12.28 5.48 2.82
CA LYS A 61 13.54 5.96 2.23
C LYS A 61 13.70 7.47 2.28
N TRP A 62 12.61 8.24 2.14
CA TRP A 62 12.69 9.70 1.91
C TRP A 62 11.79 10.58 2.80
N GLY A 63 11.03 9.97 3.70
CA GLY A 63 10.21 10.65 4.69
C GLY A 63 8.72 10.67 4.37
N SER A 64 7.90 10.32 5.37
CA SER A 64 6.44 10.21 5.30
C SER A 64 5.72 11.48 4.87
N HIS A 65 6.24 12.65 5.25
CA HIS A 65 5.64 13.95 4.93
C HIS A 65 5.66 14.29 3.43
N LYS A 66 6.28 13.49 2.56
CA LYS A 66 6.30 13.70 1.09
C LYS A 66 5.43 12.74 0.29
N VAL A 67 4.89 11.67 0.89
CA VAL A 67 4.16 10.63 0.16
C VAL A 67 2.68 10.67 0.50
N GLN A 68 1.83 10.49 -0.50
CA GLN A 68 0.40 10.24 -0.36
C GLN A 68 0.03 9.02 -1.20
N LEU A 69 -0.88 8.20 -0.68
CA LEU A 69 -1.39 7.02 -1.38
C LEU A 69 -2.91 7.11 -1.54
N ILE A 70 -3.39 6.81 -2.74
CA ILE A 70 -4.82 6.62 -3.02
C ILE A 70 -4.98 5.29 -3.75
N THR A 71 -5.81 4.41 -3.21
CA THR A 71 -6.08 3.12 -3.84
C THR A 71 -7.56 2.93 -4.14
N PHE A 72 -7.88 2.12 -5.13
CA PHE A 72 -9.24 1.82 -5.57
C PHE A 72 -9.43 0.30 -5.62
N GLY A 73 -10.43 -0.23 -4.92
CA GLY A 73 -10.72 -1.67 -4.94
C GLY A 73 -9.55 -2.53 -4.43
N GLN A 74 -8.74 -2.01 -3.49
CA GLN A 74 -7.54 -2.70 -3.03
C GLN A 74 -7.90 -3.90 -2.13
N PRO A 75 -7.37 -5.11 -2.39
CA PRO A 75 -7.48 -6.22 -1.45
C PRO A 75 -6.70 -5.97 -0.14
N ARG A 76 -6.95 -6.78 0.89
CA ARG A 76 -6.12 -6.85 2.09
C ARG A 76 -4.72 -7.33 1.73
N VAL A 77 -3.73 -6.82 2.44
CA VAL A 77 -2.31 -6.99 2.06
C VAL A 77 -1.55 -7.82 3.09
N GLY A 78 -1.77 -7.56 4.37
CA GLY A 78 -0.99 -8.16 5.45
C GLY A 78 -1.77 -8.26 6.74
N ASN A 79 -1.07 -8.65 7.81
CA ASN A 79 -1.63 -8.85 9.14
C ASN A 79 -1.77 -7.51 9.92
N PRO A 80 -2.34 -7.52 11.14
CA PRO A 80 -2.46 -6.32 11.98
C PRO A 80 -1.13 -5.57 12.18
N ALA A 81 -0.04 -6.28 12.46
CA ALA A 81 1.28 -5.67 12.64
C ALA A 81 1.75 -4.91 11.38
N PHE A 82 1.54 -5.48 10.19
CA PHE A 82 1.79 -4.75 8.94
C PHE A 82 0.86 -3.53 8.78
N ALA A 83 -0.42 -3.67 9.11
CA ALA A 83 -1.39 -2.59 8.96
C ALA A 83 -1.08 -1.39 9.88
N GLU A 84 -0.69 -1.65 11.13
CA GLU A 84 -0.25 -0.64 12.08
C GLU A 84 1.00 0.09 11.58
N TYR A 85 2.04 -0.67 11.21
CA TYR A 85 3.26 -0.10 10.63
C TYR A 85 2.99 0.76 9.40
N PHE A 86 2.10 0.29 8.53
CA PHE A 86 1.75 1.02 7.33
C PHE A 86 1.10 2.37 7.67
N ASN A 87 0.19 2.40 8.64
CA ASN A 87 -0.48 3.63 9.07
C ASN A 87 0.51 4.65 9.66
N GLU A 88 1.52 4.19 10.39
CA GLU A 88 2.59 5.06 10.92
C GLU A 88 3.46 5.64 9.81
N GLN A 89 3.87 4.81 8.86
CA GLN A 89 4.81 5.21 7.81
C GLN A 89 4.13 6.00 6.69
N VAL A 90 2.87 5.71 6.34
CA VAL A 90 2.15 6.34 5.24
C VAL A 90 0.80 6.88 5.72
N PRO A 91 0.79 7.88 6.63
CA PRO A 91 -0.43 8.34 7.28
C PRO A 91 -1.42 9.01 6.33
N ARG A 92 -0.94 9.54 5.19
CA ARG A 92 -1.79 10.12 4.13
C ARG A 92 -2.18 9.07 3.12
N THR A 93 -2.97 8.11 3.57
CA THR A 93 -3.50 7.04 2.72
C THR A 93 -5.02 7.06 2.70
N ILE A 94 -5.59 6.96 1.50
CA ILE A 94 -7.03 6.81 1.27
C ILE A 94 -7.27 5.52 0.49
N ARG A 95 -8.19 4.69 0.98
CA ARG A 95 -8.73 3.53 0.26
C ARG A 95 -10.12 3.85 -0.22
N VAL A 96 -10.34 3.78 -1.52
CA VAL A 96 -11.66 3.91 -2.13
C VAL A 96 -12.20 2.52 -2.42
N THR A 97 -13.37 2.21 -1.88
CA THR A 97 -14.09 0.94 -2.07
C THR A 97 -15.44 1.20 -2.71
N HIS A 98 -16.04 0.14 -3.26
CA HIS A 98 -17.39 0.16 -3.82
C HIS A 98 -18.18 -0.98 -3.17
N GLU A 99 -19.44 -0.74 -2.84
CA GLU A 99 -20.26 -1.67 -2.02
C GLU A 99 -20.36 -3.08 -2.64
N ASN A 100 -20.52 -3.15 -3.96
CA ASN A 100 -20.65 -4.42 -4.69
C ASN A 100 -19.31 -5.02 -5.14
N ASP A 101 -18.17 -4.49 -4.69
CA ASP A 101 -16.85 -5.02 -5.02
C ASP A 101 -16.36 -6.01 -3.95
N ILE A 102 -16.15 -7.26 -4.37
CA ILE A 102 -15.62 -8.32 -3.51
C ILE A 102 -14.10 -8.18 -3.29
N VAL A 103 -13.37 -7.50 -4.17
CA VAL A 103 -11.90 -7.48 -4.15
C VAL A 103 -11.34 -6.91 -2.84
N PRO A 104 -11.86 -5.80 -2.26
CA PRO A 104 -11.46 -5.35 -0.94
C PRO A 104 -11.65 -6.40 0.15
N HIS A 105 -12.63 -7.28 0.01
CA HIS A 105 -12.93 -8.31 0.99
C HIS A 105 -12.00 -9.54 0.90
N LEU A 106 -11.01 -9.53 -0.01
CA LEU A 106 -10.03 -10.59 -0.19
C LEU A 106 -8.60 -10.12 0.18
N PRO A 107 -7.71 -11.00 0.66
CA PRO A 107 -8.00 -12.33 1.18
C PRO A 107 -8.99 -12.29 2.37
N PRO A 108 -9.72 -13.38 2.64
CA PRO A 108 -10.77 -13.38 3.66
C PRO A 108 -10.24 -13.04 5.05
N TYR A 109 -11.08 -12.34 5.81
CA TYR A 109 -10.87 -12.12 7.24
C TYR A 109 -11.47 -13.29 8.02
N PHE A 110 -10.66 -13.91 8.87
CA PHE A 110 -11.06 -15.05 9.71
C PHE A 110 -10.91 -14.67 11.18
N TYR A 111 -12.03 -14.43 11.86
CA TYR A 111 -12.06 -13.94 13.25
C TYR A 111 -11.31 -14.85 14.23
N TYR A 112 -11.27 -16.16 13.98
CA TYR A 112 -10.61 -17.14 14.83
C TYR A 112 -9.08 -17.20 14.66
N LEU A 113 -8.53 -16.54 13.64
CA LEU A 113 -7.07 -16.47 13.42
C LEU A 113 -6.39 -15.27 14.11
N GLY A 114 -7.17 -14.33 14.68
CA GLY A 114 -6.64 -13.18 15.43
C GLY A 114 -5.53 -12.43 14.68
N GLU A 115 -4.37 -12.28 15.32
CA GLU A 115 -3.14 -11.63 14.80
C GLU A 115 -2.60 -12.22 13.48
N TRP A 116 -3.05 -13.40 13.07
CA TRP A 116 -2.60 -14.07 11.85
C TRP A 116 -3.51 -13.81 10.65
N THR A 117 -4.64 -13.11 10.84
CA THR A 117 -5.58 -12.83 9.75
C THR A 117 -5.18 -11.60 8.93
N TYR A 118 -5.77 -11.45 7.75
CA TYR A 118 -5.55 -10.29 6.89
C TYR A 118 -6.34 -9.09 7.39
N HIS A 119 -5.69 -7.93 7.48
CA HIS A 119 -6.29 -6.66 7.88
C HIS A 119 -6.18 -5.59 6.79
N HIS A 120 -7.16 -4.69 6.79
CA HIS A 120 -7.02 -3.42 6.09
C HIS A 120 -6.15 -2.46 6.91
N PHE A 121 -5.54 -1.53 6.21
CA PHE A 121 -4.91 -0.33 6.77
C PHE A 121 -5.56 0.91 6.14
N ALA A 122 -5.30 2.06 6.72
CA ALA A 122 -5.77 3.37 6.31
C ALA A 122 -7.31 3.57 6.34
N ARG A 123 -7.70 4.83 6.11
CA ARG A 123 -9.10 5.24 6.07
C ARG A 123 -9.77 4.77 4.79
N GLU A 124 -10.90 4.09 4.95
CA GLU A 124 -11.79 3.72 3.85
C GLU A 124 -12.78 4.85 3.51
N VAL A 125 -13.04 5.02 2.22
CA VAL A 125 -14.08 5.87 1.64
C VAL A 125 -14.89 5.02 0.67
N ASN A 126 -16.16 4.79 0.99
CA ASN A 126 -17.07 4.06 0.11
C ASN A 126 -17.65 5.02 -0.94
N ALA A 127 -17.46 4.70 -2.22
CA ALA A 127 -18.07 5.42 -3.32
C ALA A 127 -19.51 4.91 -3.52
N VAL A 128 -20.49 5.70 -3.07
CA VAL A 128 -21.92 5.45 -3.34
C VAL A 128 -22.28 6.12 -4.67
N THR A 129 -22.70 5.33 -5.66
CA THR A 129 -23.26 5.82 -6.92
C THR A 129 -24.76 5.62 -6.95
#